data_AF-A0A0A7EF17-F1
#
_entry.id   AF-A0A0A7EF17-F1
#
_cell.length_a   1.000
_cell.length_b   1.000
_cell.length_c   1.000
_cell.angle_alpha   90.00
_cell.angle_beta   90.00
_cell.angle_gamma   90.00
#
_symmetry.space_group_name_H-M   'P 1'
#
loop_
_entity.id
_entity.type
_entity.pdbx_description
1 polymer ?
#
loop_
_entity_poly.entity_id
_entity_poly.type
_entity_poly.pdbx_seq_one_letter_code
_entity_poly.pdbx_strand_id
1 'polypeptide(L)'
;MSSNKTNSDDLIFKNLFYGSFWVLIFAPLIVALMQYFFVGYIVDFNDPDSWEDIVKTYNFPIELTKILGGITAMLGLLYRSRQTSTQILKSQQQLDLSIRAEEIKRDEFQLELVKSGFEDVFDTLKDKNNSRVKWIKAAKILLHTLEIEKHIKTDIGIKDYKFYKERLRIQLYEALQLETSPGVFQSLPAQFFYGVENWQDADLTLEQAAIQAHPVSDVQCEDINKILPDPIVTALLPESVTTIFDFLEGYDPEMNELLSEVEYRDGDYMSAHGFKQGPAKYIHHRRKFKVLNGEIHVRDNNN
;
A
#
# COMPACT_ATOMS: atom_id res chain seq x y z
N MET A 1 22.68 5.94 13.25
CA MET A 1 23.76 6.37 14.19
C MET A 1 23.43 6.24 15.68
N SER A 2 22.23 5.80 16.11
CA SER A 2 21.88 5.63 17.54
C SER A 2 22.42 4.35 18.21
N SER A 3 22.83 3.34 17.43
CA SER A 3 23.20 2.01 17.91
C SER A 3 24.47 1.95 18.78
N ASN A 4 25.40 2.91 18.67
CA ASN A 4 26.66 2.83 19.41
C ASN A 4 26.56 3.32 20.86
N LYS A 5 25.56 4.14 21.19
CA LYS A 5 25.42 4.75 22.52
C LYS A 5 24.76 3.79 23.54
N THR A 6 23.83 2.96 23.08
CA THR A 6 23.17 1.96 23.93
C THR A 6 24.12 0.87 24.42
N ASN A 7 25.14 0.52 23.62
CA ASN A 7 26.11 -0.50 24.00
C ASN A 7 27.12 -0.01 25.06
N SER A 8 27.49 1.28 25.06
CA SER A 8 28.39 1.82 26.09
C SER A 8 27.73 1.92 27.45
N ASP A 9 26.45 2.34 27.47
CA ASP A 9 25.71 2.55 28.71
C ASP A 9 25.39 1.22 29.41
N ASP A 10 25.08 0.16 28.65
CA ASP A 10 24.90 -1.19 29.17
C ASP A 10 26.21 -1.76 29.75
N LEU A 11 27.35 -1.49 29.12
CA LEU A 11 28.66 -1.93 29.62
C LEU A 11 29.02 -1.26 30.95
N ILE A 12 28.79 0.05 31.06
CA ILE A 12 29.02 0.83 32.28
C ILE A 12 28.14 0.30 33.41
N PHE A 13 26.86 0.07 33.15
CA PHE A 13 25.92 -0.43 34.16
C PHE A 13 26.25 -1.86 34.61
N LYS A 14 26.66 -2.72 33.66
CA LYS A 14 27.09 -4.08 33.95
C LYS A 14 28.33 -4.08 34.85
N ASN A 15 29.32 -3.24 34.54
CA ASN A 15 30.53 -3.09 35.36
C ASN A 15 30.21 -2.52 36.75
N LEU A 16 29.28 -1.56 36.86
CA LEU A 16 28.79 -1.03 38.14
C LEU A 16 28.12 -2.11 38.98
N PHE A 17 27.25 -2.93 38.38
CA PHE A 17 26.56 -4.00 39.09
C PHE A 17 27.54 -5.08 39.59
N TYR A 18 28.41 -5.61 38.72
CA TYR A 18 29.41 -6.60 39.12
C TYR A 18 30.44 -6.01 40.11
N GLY A 19 30.81 -4.74 39.94
CA GLY A 19 31.67 -4.03 40.88
C GLY A 19 31.02 -3.91 42.27
N SER A 20 29.72 -3.59 42.34
CA SER A 20 28.99 -3.48 43.61
C SER A 20 28.94 -4.80 44.39
N PHE A 21 28.85 -5.94 43.69
CA PHE A 21 28.90 -7.26 44.31
C PHE A 21 30.24 -7.55 44.99
N TRP A 22 31.36 -7.17 44.35
CA TRP A 22 32.68 -7.30 44.94
C TRP A 22 32.88 -6.37 46.13
N VAL A 23 32.37 -5.14 46.04
CA VAL A 23 32.41 -4.16 47.15
C VAL A 23 31.60 -4.67 48.35
N LEU A 24 30.42 -5.26 48.13
CA LEU A 24 29.61 -5.88 49.18
C LEU A 24 30.38 -6.95 49.97
N ILE A 25 31.12 -7.81 49.28
CA ILE A 25 31.83 -8.94 49.91
C ILE A 25 33.13 -8.48 50.57
N PHE A 26 33.93 -7.68 49.87
CA PHE A 26 35.29 -7.37 50.31
C PHE A 26 35.39 -6.15 51.21
N ALA A 27 34.54 -5.13 51.07
CA ALA A 27 34.66 -3.93 51.90
C ALA A 27 34.43 -4.21 53.41
N PRO A 28 33.41 -4.97 53.83
CA PRO A 28 33.23 -5.30 55.25
C PRO A 28 34.37 -6.16 55.79
N LEU A 29 34.90 -7.06 54.97
CA LEU A 29 35.99 -7.98 55.34
C LEU A 29 37.31 -7.23 55.52
N ILE A 30 37.61 -6.28 54.63
CA ILE A 30 38.76 -5.38 54.76
C ILE A 30 38.63 -4.49 56.00
N VAL A 31 37.45 -3.92 56.26
CA VAL A 31 37.21 -3.09 57.45
C VAL A 31 37.35 -3.90 58.73
N ALA A 32 36.81 -5.13 58.77
CA ALA A 32 36.96 -6.04 59.90
C ALA A 32 38.42 -6.42 60.16
N LEU A 33 39.19 -6.73 59.10
CA LEU A 33 40.63 -7.00 59.21
C LEU A 33 41.40 -5.76 59.69
N MET A 34 41.10 -4.57 59.15
CA MET A 34 41.72 -3.32 59.58
C MET A 34 41.44 -3.03 61.07
N GLN A 35 40.19 -3.21 61.52
CA GLN A 35 39.84 -3.06 62.94
C GLN A 35 40.61 -4.05 63.82
N TYR A 36 40.73 -5.31 63.38
CA TYR A 36 41.51 -6.32 64.09
C TYR A 36 43.00 -5.93 64.23
N PHE A 37 43.63 -5.48 63.14
CA PHE A 37 45.05 -5.13 63.13
C PHE A 37 45.37 -3.82 63.86
N PHE A 38 44.52 -2.79 63.75
CA PHE A 38 44.81 -1.46 64.30
C PHE A 38 44.35 -1.25 65.73
N VAL A 39 43.31 -1.97 66.19
CA VAL A 39 42.83 -1.84 67.57
C VAL A 39 43.60 -2.78 68.52
N GLY A 40 44.35 -3.75 67.99
CA GLY A 40 45.27 -4.58 68.79
C GLY A 40 44.58 -5.42 69.87
N TYR A 41 43.32 -5.81 69.64
CA TYR A 41 42.55 -6.60 70.59
C TYR A 41 43.02 -8.05 70.59
N ILE A 42 43.69 -8.46 71.67
CA ILE A 42 43.85 -9.88 72.01
C ILE A 42 42.57 -10.27 72.74
N VAL A 43 41.64 -10.91 72.02
CA VAL A 43 40.40 -11.42 72.59
C VAL A 43 40.73 -12.66 73.42
N ASP A 44 40.40 -12.65 74.72
CA ASP A 44 40.38 -13.87 75.54
C ASP A 44 39.01 -14.53 75.39
N PHE A 45 38.95 -15.60 74.58
CA PHE A 45 37.72 -16.32 74.31
C PHE A 45 37.11 -17.03 75.53
N ASN A 46 37.81 -17.08 76.66
CA ASN A 46 37.30 -17.66 77.90
C ASN A 46 36.57 -16.64 78.79
N ASP A 47 36.63 -15.34 78.48
CA ASP A 47 35.97 -14.29 79.25
C ASP A 47 34.60 -13.93 78.62
N PRO A 48 33.47 -14.17 79.30
CA PRO A 48 32.14 -13.81 78.80
C PRO A 48 31.97 -12.29 78.54
N ASP A 49 32.68 -11.42 79.25
CA ASP A 49 32.57 -9.96 79.07
C ASP A 49 33.27 -9.50 77.77
N SER A 50 34.24 -10.27 77.27
CA SER A 50 34.90 -10.02 75.98
C SER A 50 33.95 -10.10 74.79
N TRP A 51 32.81 -10.81 74.93
CA TRP A 51 31.81 -10.93 73.87
C TRP A 51 31.07 -9.61 73.60
N GLU A 52 30.87 -8.77 74.61
CA GLU A 52 30.21 -7.48 74.40
C GLU A 52 31.10 -6.52 73.59
N ASP A 53 32.41 -6.55 73.83
CA ASP A 53 33.39 -5.74 73.10
C ASP A 53 33.61 -6.25 71.68
N ILE A 54 33.53 -7.57 71.44
CA ILE A 54 33.48 -8.15 70.09
C ILE A 54 32.26 -7.60 69.34
N VAL A 55 31.07 -7.67 69.94
CA VAL A 55 29.84 -7.20 69.29
C VAL A 55 29.90 -5.69 68.99
N LYS A 56 30.42 -4.86 69.90
CA LYS A 56 30.63 -3.43 69.66
C LYS A 56 31.64 -3.16 68.54
N THR A 57 32.73 -3.92 68.49
CA THR A 57 33.79 -3.76 67.48
C THR A 57 33.30 -4.11 66.08
N TYR A 58 32.52 -5.18 65.93
CA TYR A 58 32.00 -5.64 64.64
C TYR A 58 30.65 -5.04 64.24
N ASN A 59 30.03 -4.19 65.06
CA ASN A 59 28.75 -3.56 64.75
C ASN A 59 28.80 -2.70 63.49
N PHE A 60 29.90 -1.96 63.28
CA PHE A 60 30.06 -1.11 62.09
C PHE A 60 30.16 -1.91 60.78
N PRO A 61 31.01 -2.95 60.66
CA PRO A 61 31.01 -3.86 59.51
C PRO A 61 29.63 -4.48 59.21
N ILE A 62 28.87 -4.85 60.24
CA ILE A 62 27.54 -5.43 60.09
C ILE A 62 26.55 -4.40 59.50
N GLU A 63 26.49 -3.20 60.06
CA GLU A 63 25.64 -2.12 59.53
C GLU A 63 26.05 -1.69 58.11
N LEU A 64 27.37 -1.63 57.83
CA LEU A 64 27.89 -1.37 56.49
C LEU A 64 27.43 -2.43 55.49
N THR A 65 27.44 -3.71 55.89
CA THR A 65 26.97 -4.82 55.04
C THR A 65 25.47 -4.68 54.75
N LYS A 66 24.64 -4.28 55.72
CA LYS A 66 23.21 -4.04 55.51
C LYS A 66 22.97 -2.91 54.50
N ILE A 67 23.68 -1.79 54.63
CA ILE A 67 23.58 -0.65 53.72
C ILE A 67 24.02 -1.05 52.30
N LEU A 68 25.19 -1.69 52.17
CA LEU A 68 25.70 -2.15 50.88
C LEU A 68 24.78 -3.20 50.24
N GLY A 69 24.17 -4.08 51.04
CA GLY A 69 23.17 -5.05 50.60
C GLY A 69 21.94 -4.37 50.00
N GLY A 70 21.43 -3.34 50.66
CA GLY A 70 20.32 -2.52 50.16
C GLY A 70 20.63 -1.82 48.83
N ILE A 71 21.81 -1.20 48.73
CA ILE A 71 22.26 -0.52 47.49
C ILE A 71 22.40 -1.54 46.35
N THR A 72 23.02 -2.69 46.60
CA THR A 72 23.22 -3.74 45.60
C THR A 72 21.88 -4.30 45.11
N ALA A 73 20.92 -4.51 46.02
CA ALA A 73 19.57 -4.94 45.65
C ALA A 73 18.85 -3.90 44.79
N MET A 74 18.96 -2.61 45.13
CA MET A 74 18.37 -1.52 44.34
C MET A 74 19.01 -1.44 42.94
N LEU A 75 20.34 -1.53 42.84
CA LEU A 75 21.05 -1.58 41.56
C LEU A 75 20.63 -2.80 40.71
N GLY A 76 20.42 -3.96 41.33
CA GLY A 76 19.92 -5.16 40.66
C GLY A 76 18.50 -4.99 40.12
N LEU A 77 17.60 -4.37 40.89
CA LEU A 77 16.24 -4.05 40.45
C LEU A 77 16.25 -3.04 39.29
N LEU A 78 17.10 -2.00 39.35
CA LEU A 78 17.25 -1.03 38.26
C LEU A 78 17.81 -1.68 36.98
N TYR A 79 18.80 -2.57 37.13
CA TYR A 79 19.35 -3.33 36.00
C TYR A 79 18.28 -4.20 35.34
N ARG A 80 17.54 -4.97 36.14
CA ARG A 80 16.44 -5.81 35.64
C ARG A 80 15.35 -4.97 34.97
N SER A 81 14.97 -3.84 35.56
CA SER A 81 13.96 -2.91 35.01
C SER A 81 14.37 -2.34 33.65
N ARG A 82 15.65 -1.96 33.50
CA ARG A 82 16.19 -1.53 32.20
C ARG A 82 16.17 -2.66 31.18
N GLN A 83 16.65 -3.84 31.55
CA GLN A 83 16.67 -5.00 30.67
C GLN A 83 15.26 -5.36 30.17
N THR A 84 14.26 -5.36 31.06
CA THR A 84 12.86 -5.60 30.68
C THR A 84 12.33 -4.53 29.75
N SER A 85 12.67 -3.25 29.98
CA SER A 85 12.24 -2.14 29.11
C SER A 85 12.79 -2.30 27.68
N THR A 86 14.07 -2.68 27.55
CA THR A 86 14.68 -2.94 26.24
C THR A 86 14.04 -4.14 25.54
N GLN A 87 13.68 -5.20 26.27
CA GLN A 87 12.98 -6.35 25.70
C GLN A 87 11.56 -6.01 25.25
N ILE A 88 10.82 -5.20 26.04
CA ILE A 88 9.50 -4.70 25.66
C ILE A 88 9.59 -3.88 24.37
N LEU A 89 10.54 -2.96 24.28
CA LEU A 89 10.73 -2.14 23.08
C LEU A 89 11.05 -2.99 21.84
N LYS A 90 11.94 -3.97 21.97
CA LYS A 90 12.25 -4.90 20.86
C LYS A 90 11.02 -5.71 20.44
N SER A 91 10.23 -6.17 21.41
CA SER A 91 9.00 -6.93 21.13
C SER A 91 7.94 -6.06 20.45
N GLN A 92 7.80 -4.80 20.86
CA GLN A 92 6.92 -3.83 20.20
C GLN A 92 7.36 -3.57 18.75
N GLN A 93 8.66 -3.34 18.52
CA GLN A 93 9.19 -3.15 17.17
C GLN A 93 8.96 -4.38 16.28
N GLN A 94 9.16 -5.59 16.81
CA GLN A 94 8.87 -6.83 16.07
C GLN A 94 7.39 -6.98 15.74
N LEU A 95 6.51 -6.62 16.68
CA LEU A 95 5.07 -6.63 16.46
C LEU A 95 4.66 -5.64 15.36
N ASP A 96 5.15 -4.40 15.41
CA ASP A 96 4.86 -3.38 14.39
C ASP A 96 5.33 -3.81 13.00
N LEU A 97 6.51 -4.42 12.90
CA LEU A 97 7.02 -4.96 11.64
C LEU A 97 6.17 -6.13 11.13
N SER A 98 5.69 -7.00 12.02
CA SER A 98 4.83 -8.12 11.65
C SER A 98 3.46 -7.66 11.13
N ILE A 99 2.86 -6.65 11.78
CA ILE A 99 1.59 -6.06 11.35
C ILE A 99 1.75 -5.43 9.96
N ARG A 100 2.80 -4.63 9.73
CA ARG A 100 3.06 -4.04 8.42
C ARG A 100 3.29 -5.10 7.33
N ALA A 101 4.01 -6.18 7.65
CA ALA A 101 4.24 -7.26 6.71
C ALA A 101 2.94 -8.00 6.36
N GLU A 102 2.03 -8.16 7.31
CA GLU A 102 0.71 -8.75 7.08
C GLU A 102 -0.17 -7.82 6.22
N GLU A 103 -0.14 -6.51 6.47
CA GLU A 103 -0.86 -5.53 5.64
C GLU A 103 -0.37 -5.54 4.19
N ILE A 104 0.96 -5.57 3.97
CA ILE A 104 1.53 -5.67 2.62
C ILE A 104 1.07 -6.95 1.91
N LYS A 105 1.14 -8.10 2.59
CA LYS A 105 0.68 -9.39 2.02
C LYS A 105 -0.81 -9.38 1.69
N ARG A 106 -1.62 -8.77 2.55
CA ARG A 106 -3.06 -8.62 2.30
C ARG A 106 -3.29 -7.77 1.06
N ASP A 107 -2.61 -6.64 0.95
CA ASP A 107 -2.72 -5.75 -0.20
C ASP A 107 -2.24 -6.44 -1.49
N GLU A 108 -1.14 -7.20 -1.46
CA GLU A 108 -0.66 -8.02 -2.58
C GLU A 108 -1.74 -9.00 -3.08
N PHE A 109 -2.41 -9.70 -2.16
CA PHE A 109 -3.50 -10.59 -2.51
C PHE A 109 -4.70 -9.84 -3.11
N GLN A 110 -5.07 -8.68 -2.56
CA GLN A 110 -6.14 -7.84 -3.12
C GLN A 110 -5.77 -7.36 -4.54
N LEU A 111 -4.52 -6.96 -4.77
CA LEU A 111 -4.04 -6.51 -6.08
C LEU A 111 -4.07 -7.63 -7.12
N GLU A 112 -3.77 -8.87 -6.73
CA GLU A 112 -3.89 -10.03 -7.61
C GLU A 112 -5.34 -10.25 -8.06
N LEU A 113 -6.30 -10.15 -7.12
CA LEU A 113 -7.73 -10.22 -7.43
C LEU A 113 -8.15 -9.08 -8.37
N VAL A 114 -7.67 -7.85 -8.12
CA VAL A 114 -7.96 -6.70 -8.97
C VAL A 114 -7.45 -6.91 -10.38
N LYS A 115 -6.20 -7.34 -10.52
CA LYS A 115 -5.58 -7.62 -11.82
C LYS A 115 -6.37 -8.67 -12.58
N SER A 116 -6.70 -9.79 -11.93
CA SER A 116 -7.50 -10.86 -12.54
C SER A 116 -8.89 -10.37 -12.95
N GLY A 117 -9.56 -9.58 -12.10
CA GLY A 117 -10.88 -9.04 -12.39
C GLY A 117 -10.87 -8.06 -13.57
N PHE A 118 -9.86 -7.21 -13.66
CA PHE A 118 -9.69 -6.32 -14.81
C PHE A 118 -9.33 -7.07 -16.10
N GLU A 119 -8.46 -8.09 -16.04
CA GLU A 119 -8.16 -8.96 -17.18
C GLU A 119 -9.43 -9.68 -17.68
N ASP A 120 -10.26 -10.20 -16.77
CA ASP A 120 -11.54 -10.83 -17.12
C ASP A 120 -12.51 -9.86 -17.81
N VAL A 121 -12.57 -8.61 -17.35
CA VAL A 121 -13.40 -7.57 -18.00
C VAL A 121 -12.90 -7.29 -19.41
N PHE A 122 -11.60 -7.08 -19.57
CA PHE A 122 -11.00 -6.83 -20.87
C PHE A 122 -11.21 -8.01 -21.82
N ASP A 123 -10.90 -9.23 -21.40
CA ASP A 123 -11.06 -10.43 -22.22
C ASP A 123 -12.52 -10.70 -22.59
N THR A 124 -13.45 -10.32 -21.71
CA THR A 124 -14.89 -10.43 -21.99
C THR A 124 -15.34 -9.43 -23.06
N LEU A 125 -14.72 -8.26 -23.19
CA LEU A 125 -15.20 -7.17 -24.07
C LEU A 125 -14.33 -6.90 -25.30
N LYS A 126 -13.07 -7.36 -25.33
CA LYS A 126 -12.07 -7.02 -26.37
C LYS A 126 -12.52 -7.32 -27.80
N ASP A 127 -13.33 -8.35 -27.98
CA ASP A 127 -13.78 -8.81 -29.30
C ASP A 127 -14.97 -8.02 -29.85
N LYS A 128 -15.39 -6.91 -29.19
CA LYS A 128 -16.57 -6.12 -29.56
C LYS A 128 -17.80 -7.01 -29.72
N ASN A 129 -18.02 -7.90 -28.76
CA ASN A 129 -19.24 -8.69 -28.74
C ASN A 129 -20.39 -7.84 -28.22
N ASN A 130 -21.56 -7.95 -28.84
CA ASN A 130 -22.80 -7.27 -28.44
C ASN A 130 -23.71 -8.21 -27.63
N SER A 131 -23.13 -9.14 -26.86
CA SER A 131 -23.89 -10.10 -26.07
C SER A 131 -24.32 -9.48 -24.73
N ARG A 132 -25.63 -9.33 -24.52
CA ARG A 132 -26.21 -8.86 -23.24
C ARG A 132 -25.61 -9.56 -22.02
N VAL A 133 -25.47 -10.89 -22.06
CA VAL A 133 -24.95 -11.69 -20.94
C VAL A 133 -23.48 -11.34 -20.64
N LYS A 134 -22.65 -11.21 -21.67
CA LYS A 134 -21.23 -10.88 -21.52
C LYS A 134 -21.06 -9.46 -20.95
N TRP A 135 -21.84 -8.50 -21.42
CA TRP A 135 -21.82 -7.12 -20.90
C TRP A 135 -22.27 -7.02 -19.44
N ILE A 136 -23.35 -7.71 -19.06
CA ILE A 136 -23.78 -7.78 -17.66
C ILE A 136 -22.70 -8.43 -16.79
N LYS A 137 -22.08 -9.51 -17.26
CA LYS A 137 -20.99 -10.19 -16.55
C LYS A 137 -19.81 -9.24 -16.35
N ALA A 138 -19.35 -8.58 -17.41
CA ALA A 138 -18.25 -7.63 -17.36
C ALA A 138 -18.53 -6.47 -16.40
N ALA A 139 -19.73 -5.86 -16.46
CA ALA A 139 -20.10 -4.79 -15.56
C ALA A 139 -20.11 -5.22 -14.09
N LYS A 140 -20.62 -6.42 -13.78
CA LYS A 140 -20.59 -6.96 -12.41
C LYS A 140 -19.17 -7.20 -11.92
N ILE A 141 -18.31 -7.80 -12.75
CA ILE A 141 -16.90 -8.03 -12.39
C ILE A 141 -16.18 -6.70 -12.17
N LEU A 142 -16.44 -5.71 -13.02
CA LEU A 142 -15.87 -4.37 -12.86
C LEU A 142 -16.30 -3.73 -11.55
N LEU A 143 -17.59 -3.72 -11.22
CA LEU A 143 -18.10 -3.14 -9.97
C LEU A 143 -17.49 -3.82 -8.73
N HIS A 144 -17.40 -5.15 -8.73
CA HIS A 144 -16.76 -5.88 -7.65
C HIS A 144 -15.26 -5.56 -7.55
N THR A 145 -14.57 -5.48 -8.68
CA THR A 145 -13.14 -5.14 -8.71
C THR A 145 -12.89 -3.72 -8.19
N LEU A 146 -13.74 -2.76 -8.56
CA LEU A 146 -13.64 -1.38 -8.09
C LEU A 146 -13.90 -1.27 -6.58
N GLU A 147 -14.71 -2.16 -6.01
CA GLU A 147 -14.97 -2.18 -4.56
C GLU A 147 -13.73 -2.62 -3.76
N ILE A 148 -12.84 -3.43 -4.33
CA ILE A 148 -11.61 -3.92 -3.68
C ILE A 148 -10.68 -2.77 -3.28
N GLU A 149 -10.71 -1.63 -4.00
CA GLU A 149 -9.95 -0.42 -3.68
C GLU A 149 -10.07 -0.01 -2.20
N LYS A 150 -11.28 -0.14 -1.65
CA LYS A 150 -11.60 0.24 -0.25
C LYS A 150 -10.87 -0.63 0.79
N HIS A 151 -10.29 -1.74 0.37
CA HIS A 151 -9.61 -2.70 1.24
C HIS A 151 -8.09 -2.62 1.17
N ILE A 152 -7.54 -1.86 0.22
CA ILE A 152 -6.11 -1.60 0.07
C ILE A 152 -5.72 -0.44 0.98
N LYS A 153 -4.69 -0.63 1.80
CA LYS A 153 -4.33 0.37 2.83
C LYS A 153 -2.98 1.03 2.58
N THR A 154 -2.04 0.31 2.00
CA THR A 154 -0.68 0.80 1.80
C THR A 154 -0.63 1.76 0.62
N ASP A 155 0.20 2.81 0.75
CA ASP A 155 0.39 3.79 -0.33
C ASP A 155 0.90 3.13 -1.63
N ILE A 156 1.74 2.11 -1.50
CA ILE A 156 2.26 1.33 -2.64
C ILE A 156 1.10 0.58 -3.30
N GLY A 157 0.27 -0.11 -2.52
CA GLY A 157 -0.87 -0.83 -3.07
C GLY A 157 -1.88 0.09 -3.76
N ILE A 158 -2.13 1.28 -3.21
CA ILE A 158 -3.03 2.27 -3.85
C ILE A 158 -2.47 2.72 -5.20
N LYS A 159 -1.15 2.97 -5.29
CA LYS A 159 -0.50 3.33 -6.56
C LYS A 159 -0.60 2.22 -7.60
N ASP A 160 -0.33 0.98 -7.20
CA ASP A 160 -0.41 -0.17 -8.10
C ASP A 160 -1.84 -0.39 -8.58
N TYR A 161 -2.82 -0.26 -7.69
CA TYR A 161 -4.24 -0.32 -8.06
C TYR A 161 -4.61 0.74 -9.10
N LYS A 162 -4.22 2.01 -8.88
CA LYS A 162 -4.46 3.11 -9.83
C LYS A 162 -3.85 2.82 -11.20
N PHE A 163 -2.62 2.29 -11.22
CA PHE A 163 -1.97 1.87 -12.45
C PHE A 163 -2.78 0.79 -13.21
N TYR A 164 -3.23 -0.26 -12.53
CA TYR A 164 -4.04 -1.31 -13.16
C TYR A 164 -5.38 -0.80 -13.67
N LYS A 165 -6.02 0.08 -12.90
CA LYS A 165 -7.29 0.73 -13.27
C LYS A 165 -7.14 1.53 -14.56
N GLU A 166 -6.10 2.37 -14.65
CA GLU A 166 -5.86 3.18 -15.85
C GLU A 166 -5.46 2.32 -17.04
N ARG A 167 -4.64 1.28 -16.81
CA ARG A 167 -4.29 0.32 -17.87
C ARG A 167 -5.54 -0.32 -18.47
N LEU A 168 -6.48 -0.80 -17.65
CA LEU A 168 -7.74 -1.36 -18.15
C LEU A 168 -8.52 -0.31 -18.94
N ARG A 169 -8.61 0.93 -18.45
CA ARG A 169 -9.31 2.01 -19.14
C ARG A 169 -8.76 2.26 -20.53
N ILE A 170 -7.44 2.38 -20.66
CA ILE A 170 -6.78 2.56 -21.96
C ILE A 170 -7.07 1.37 -22.88
N GLN A 171 -6.91 0.14 -22.37
CA GLN A 171 -7.17 -1.08 -23.14
C GLN A 171 -8.62 -1.17 -23.64
N LEU A 172 -9.60 -0.85 -22.78
CA LEU A 172 -11.01 -0.82 -23.16
C LEU A 172 -11.33 0.32 -24.12
N TYR A 173 -10.73 1.49 -23.94
CA TYR A 173 -10.89 2.62 -24.85
C TYR A 173 -10.43 2.27 -26.27
N GLU A 174 -9.29 1.59 -26.41
CA GLU A 174 -8.79 1.09 -27.70
C GLU A 174 -9.68 -0.04 -28.25
N ALA A 175 -10.11 -0.98 -27.41
CA ALA A 175 -10.89 -2.13 -27.84
C ALA A 175 -12.32 -1.77 -28.26
N LEU A 176 -12.94 -0.76 -27.63
CA LEU A 176 -14.32 -0.34 -27.89
C LEU A 176 -14.41 0.79 -28.93
N GLN A 177 -13.43 0.87 -29.83
CA GLN A 177 -13.44 1.78 -30.98
C GLN A 177 -13.60 1.04 -32.31
N LEU A 178 -14.28 1.69 -33.24
CA LEU A 178 -14.39 1.27 -34.63
C LEU A 178 -13.46 2.12 -35.49
N GLU A 179 -12.60 1.47 -36.27
CA GLU A 179 -11.82 2.16 -37.29
C GLU A 179 -12.70 2.37 -38.53
N THR A 180 -13.08 3.62 -38.80
CA THR A 180 -13.91 3.97 -39.97
C THR A 180 -13.07 4.35 -41.19
N SER A 181 -11.82 4.74 -40.97
CA SER A 181 -10.81 5.03 -41.99
C SER A 181 -9.42 4.88 -41.37
N PRO A 182 -8.34 4.70 -42.14
CA PRO A 182 -7.00 4.51 -41.59
C PRO A 182 -6.62 5.61 -40.59
N GLY A 183 -6.53 5.24 -39.30
CA GLY A 183 -6.22 6.16 -38.21
C GLY A 183 -7.36 7.08 -37.75
N VAL A 184 -8.60 6.86 -38.22
CA VAL A 184 -9.81 7.54 -37.73
C VAL A 184 -10.65 6.54 -36.94
N PHE A 185 -10.66 6.73 -35.63
CA PHE A 185 -11.42 5.92 -34.68
C PHE A 185 -12.69 6.63 -34.26
N GLN A 186 -13.80 5.90 -34.21
CA GLN A 186 -15.09 6.38 -33.71
C GLN A 186 -15.60 5.43 -32.63
N SER A 187 -16.46 5.95 -31.75
CA SER A 187 -17.17 5.12 -30.77
C SER A 187 -18.06 4.08 -31.47
N LEU A 188 -18.39 3.01 -30.75
CA LEU A 188 -19.35 2.02 -31.25
C LEU A 188 -20.69 2.67 -31.61
N PRO A 189 -21.31 2.28 -32.74
CA PRO A 189 -22.58 2.83 -33.17
C PRO A 189 -23.71 2.40 -32.22
N ALA A 190 -24.79 3.19 -32.11
CA ALA A 190 -25.89 2.92 -31.18
C ALA A 190 -26.56 1.56 -31.42
N GLN A 191 -26.60 1.11 -32.69
CA GLN A 191 -27.12 -0.18 -33.13
C GLN A 191 -26.42 -1.36 -32.45
N PHE A 192 -25.13 -1.23 -32.12
CA PHE A 192 -24.37 -2.24 -31.40
C PHE A 192 -25.06 -2.63 -30.07
N PHE A 193 -25.59 -1.63 -29.35
CA PHE A 193 -26.15 -1.83 -28.02
C PHE A 193 -27.55 -2.47 -28.03
N TYR A 194 -28.15 -2.65 -29.21
CA TYR A 194 -29.37 -3.43 -29.37
C TYR A 194 -29.09 -4.94 -29.53
N GLY A 195 -27.82 -5.36 -29.57
CA GLY A 195 -27.47 -6.78 -29.62
C GLY A 195 -27.84 -7.47 -30.94
N VAL A 196 -28.10 -6.70 -32.00
CA VAL A 196 -28.42 -7.19 -33.34
C VAL A 196 -27.16 -7.65 -34.06
N GLU A 197 -27.19 -8.80 -34.75
CA GLU A 197 -25.98 -9.40 -35.35
C GLU A 197 -25.36 -8.52 -36.44
N ASN A 198 -26.18 -7.81 -37.20
CA ASN A 198 -25.79 -7.02 -38.36
C ASN A 198 -25.58 -5.53 -38.03
N TRP A 199 -25.18 -5.21 -36.79
CA TRP A 199 -24.99 -3.85 -36.30
C TRP A 199 -23.95 -3.01 -37.08
N GLN A 200 -23.10 -3.65 -37.88
CA GLN A 200 -22.11 -3.00 -38.74
C GLN A 200 -22.67 -2.54 -40.08
N ASP A 201 -23.88 -2.94 -40.43
CA ASP A 201 -24.50 -2.60 -41.71
C ASP A 201 -24.79 -1.09 -41.77
N ALA A 202 -24.28 -0.42 -42.80
CA ALA A 202 -24.47 1.02 -42.99
C ALA A 202 -25.94 1.43 -43.18
N ASP A 203 -26.77 0.51 -43.68
CA ASP A 203 -28.18 0.74 -43.97
C ASP A 203 -29.10 0.50 -42.76
N LEU A 204 -28.58 -0.06 -41.66
CA LEU A 204 -29.37 -0.39 -40.48
C LEU A 204 -29.68 0.87 -39.66
N THR A 205 -30.95 1.29 -39.68
CA THR A 205 -31.40 2.42 -38.85
C THR A 205 -31.53 2.01 -37.39
N LEU A 206 -31.50 3.01 -36.50
CA LEU A 206 -31.66 2.79 -35.06
C LEU A 206 -33.02 2.15 -34.73
N GLU A 207 -34.07 2.58 -35.42
CA GLU A 207 -35.43 2.07 -35.25
C GLU A 207 -35.53 0.61 -35.69
N GLN A 208 -34.87 0.24 -36.79
CA GLN A 208 -34.81 -1.15 -37.26
C GLN A 208 -34.08 -2.04 -36.25
N ALA A 209 -32.96 -1.57 -35.71
CA ALA A 209 -32.22 -2.30 -34.67
C ALA A 209 -33.07 -2.48 -33.40
N ALA A 210 -33.82 -1.46 -32.98
CA ALA A 210 -34.73 -1.55 -31.85
C ALA A 210 -35.87 -2.56 -32.08
N ILE A 211 -36.49 -2.55 -33.26
CA ILE A 211 -37.54 -3.52 -33.63
C ILE A 211 -36.99 -4.94 -33.61
N GLN A 212 -35.80 -5.17 -34.17
CA GLN A 212 -35.17 -6.50 -34.21
C GLN A 212 -34.76 -7.00 -32.83
N ALA A 213 -34.41 -6.11 -31.91
CA ALA A 213 -33.98 -6.48 -30.56
C ALA A 213 -35.14 -6.82 -29.61
N HIS A 214 -36.36 -6.48 -30.00
CA HIS A 214 -37.56 -6.79 -29.23
C HIS A 214 -38.20 -8.09 -29.74
N PRO A 215 -38.34 -9.12 -28.89
CA PRO A 215 -39.01 -10.35 -29.27
C PRO A 215 -40.51 -10.08 -29.50
N VAL A 216 -41.01 -10.45 -30.68
CA VAL A 216 -42.46 -10.53 -30.93
C VAL A 216 -42.99 -11.70 -30.11
N SER A 217 -43.63 -11.40 -28.98
CA SER A 217 -44.32 -12.41 -28.17
C SER A 217 -45.68 -12.69 -28.81
N ASP A 218 -45.74 -13.65 -29.72
CA ASP A 218 -47.00 -14.09 -30.32
C ASP A 218 -47.68 -15.07 -29.34
N VAL A 219 -48.33 -14.52 -28.31
CA VAL A 219 -49.08 -15.32 -27.33
C VAL A 219 -50.43 -15.69 -27.95
N GLN A 220 -50.47 -16.79 -28.72
CA GLN A 220 -51.73 -17.40 -29.14
C GLN A 220 -51.91 -18.77 -28.47
N CYS A 221 -53.07 -18.90 -27.79
CA CYS A 221 -53.64 -20.09 -27.14
C CYS A 221 -52.75 -21.35 -27.07
N GLU A 222 -52.28 -21.68 -25.87
CA GLU A 222 -51.28 -22.73 -25.66
C GLU A 222 -51.80 -24.02 -25.05
N ASP A 223 -51.19 -25.12 -25.51
CA ASP A 223 -51.30 -26.48 -25.00
C ASP A 223 -50.45 -26.63 -23.73
N ILE A 224 -51.03 -27.22 -22.67
CA ILE A 224 -50.41 -27.42 -21.34
C ILE A 224 -49.08 -28.21 -21.43
N ASN A 225 -48.86 -28.94 -22.53
CA ASN A 225 -47.66 -29.76 -22.74
C ASN A 225 -46.49 -29.04 -23.42
N LYS A 226 -46.62 -27.76 -23.82
CA LYS A 226 -45.54 -27.00 -24.45
C LYS A 226 -44.85 -26.07 -23.44
N ILE A 227 -43.52 -26.18 -23.34
CA ILE A 227 -42.69 -25.16 -22.69
C ILE A 227 -42.50 -24.03 -23.69
N LEU A 228 -43.02 -22.85 -23.39
CA LEU A 228 -42.67 -21.66 -24.12
C LEU A 228 -41.22 -21.29 -23.86
N PRO A 229 -40.43 -20.97 -24.90
CA PRO A 229 -39.16 -20.30 -24.70
C PRO A 229 -39.41 -18.89 -24.17
N ASP A 230 -38.60 -18.48 -23.19
CA ASP A 230 -38.61 -17.08 -22.74
C ASP A 230 -38.29 -16.14 -23.92
N PRO A 231 -38.94 -14.97 -23.99
CA PRO A 231 -38.62 -13.96 -24.99
C PRO A 231 -37.12 -13.59 -24.92
N ILE A 232 -36.40 -13.81 -26.02
CA ILE A 232 -34.97 -13.52 -26.10
C ILE A 232 -34.80 -12.00 -26.21
N VAL A 233 -34.41 -11.36 -25.11
CA VAL A 233 -34.03 -9.94 -25.10
C VAL A 233 -32.55 -9.83 -25.49
N THR A 234 -32.28 -9.38 -26.71
CA THR A 234 -30.89 -9.22 -27.21
C THR A 234 -30.27 -7.89 -26.82
N ALA A 235 -31.08 -6.85 -26.65
CA ALA A 235 -30.63 -5.51 -26.26
C ALA A 235 -29.78 -5.56 -24.99
N LEU A 236 -28.69 -4.78 -24.95
CA LEU A 236 -27.83 -4.69 -23.78
C LEU A 236 -28.58 -4.03 -22.63
N LEU A 237 -28.22 -4.39 -21.41
CA LEU A 237 -28.81 -3.78 -20.23
C LEU A 237 -28.23 -2.37 -20.05
N PRO A 238 -29.04 -1.29 -19.98
CA PRO A 238 -28.54 0.08 -19.86
C PRO A 238 -27.55 0.26 -18.72
N GLU A 239 -27.83 -0.32 -17.55
CA GLU A 239 -26.98 -0.28 -16.37
C GLU A 239 -25.58 -0.87 -16.64
N SER A 240 -25.51 -1.94 -17.44
CA SER A 240 -24.23 -2.54 -17.81
C SER A 240 -23.43 -1.65 -18.76
N VAL A 241 -24.12 -0.99 -19.70
CA VAL A 241 -23.48 -0.06 -20.64
C VAL A 241 -22.97 1.17 -19.89
N THR A 242 -23.84 1.81 -19.10
CA THR A 242 -23.50 2.96 -18.26
C THR A 242 -22.33 2.65 -17.34
N THR A 243 -22.32 1.51 -16.65
CA THR A 243 -21.19 1.12 -15.77
C THR A 243 -19.85 1.10 -16.50
N ILE A 244 -19.80 0.53 -17.70
CA ILE A 244 -18.56 0.45 -18.49
C ILE A 244 -18.16 1.84 -19.01
N PHE A 245 -19.10 2.63 -19.53
CA PHE A 245 -18.80 3.95 -20.08
C PHE A 245 -18.47 4.99 -19.01
N ASP A 246 -19.16 5.00 -17.86
CA ASP A 246 -18.82 5.85 -16.72
C ASP A 246 -17.40 5.57 -16.23
N PHE A 247 -16.98 4.29 -16.24
CA PHE A 247 -15.61 3.91 -15.90
C PHE A 247 -14.57 4.47 -16.91
N LEU A 248 -14.91 4.49 -18.19
CA LEU A 248 -14.06 5.05 -19.25
C LEU A 248 -13.98 6.58 -19.17
N GLU A 249 -15.11 7.25 -18.90
CA GLU A 249 -15.18 8.70 -18.79
C GLU A 249 -14.49 9.25 -17.54
N GLY A 250 -14.42 8.45 -16.47
CA GLY A 250 -13.93 8.86 -15.17
C GLY A 250 -12.52 9.48 -15.23
N TYR A 251 -12.46 10.80 -15.33
CA TYR A 251 -11.22 11.56 -15.36
C TYR A 251 -10.45 11.35 -14.05
N ASP A 252 -9.22 10.82 -14.13
CA ASP A 252 -8.30 10.80 -12.98
C ASP A 252 -7.36 12.02 -13.06
N PRO A 253 -7.60 13.09 -12.27
CA PRO A 253 -6.77 14.30 -12.29
C PRO A 253 -5.30 14.02 -11.97
N GLU A 254 -5.00 13.01 -11.16
CA GLU A 254 -3.62 12.67 -10.77
C GLU A 254 -2.81 12.09 -11.94
N MET A 255 -3.46 11.44 -12.92
CA MET A 255 -2.74 10.89 -14.08
C MET A 255 -2.32 11.97 -15.08
N ASN A 256 -3.09 13.06 -15.21
CA ASN A 256 -2.65 14.24 -15.96
C ASN A 256 -1.54 15.02 -15.24
N GLU A 257 -1.48 14.92 -13.92
CA GLU A 257 -0.37 15.48 -13.13
C GLU A 257 0.97 14.85 -13.54
N LEU A 258 1.02 13.54 -13.81
CA LEU A 258 2.22 12.85 -14.29
C LEU A 258 2.77 13.42 -15.61
N LEU A 259 1.90 13.86 -16.52
CA LEU A 259 2.31 14.53 -17.76
C LEU A 259 2.61 16.02 -17.55
N SER A 260 2.07 16.62 -16.50
CA SER A 260 2.36 18.01 -16.10
C SER A 260 3.72 18.17 -15.43
N GLU A 261 4.21 17.12 -14.76
CA GLU A 261 5.55 17.05 -14.16
C GLU A 261 6.68 16.87 -15.19
N VAL A 262 6.35 16.51 -16.43
CA VAL A 262 7.32 16.41 -17.52
C VAL A 262 7.78 17.82 -17.87
N GLU A 263 8.88 18.25 -17.25
CA GLU A 263 9.55 19.50 -17.59
C GLU A 263 9.85 19.52 -19.09
N TYR A 264 9.19 20.43 -19.79
CA TYR A 264 9.44 20.69 -21.20
C TYR A 264 10.83 21.29 -21.35
N ARG A 265 11.83 20.45 -21.67
CA ARG A 265 13.15 20.96 -22.04
C ARG A 265 13.03 21.73 -23.36
N ASP A 266 13.32 23.02 -23.31
CA ASP A 266 13.62 23.85 -24.47
C ASP A 266 14.91 23.35 -25.13
N GLY A 267 14.83 22.19 -25.78
CA GLY A 267 15.90 21.69 -26.63
C GLY A 267 15.88 22.49 -27.92
N ASP A 268 17.04 23.00 -28.33
CA ASP A 268 17.23 23.50 -29.67
C ASP A 268 16.90 22.39 -30.66
N TYR A 269 15.72 22.45 -31.30
CA TYR A 269 15.30 21.42 -32.25
C TYR A 269 16.26 21.30 -33.44
N MET A 270 17.11 22.31 -33.68
CA MET A 270 18.17 22.27 -34.68
C MET A 270 19.29 21.29 -34.28
N SER A 271 19.48 21.05 -32.99
CA SER A 271 20.43 20.08 -32.45
C SER A 271 19.87 18.65 -32.33
N ALA A 272 18.56 18.46 -32.57
CA ALA A 272 17.91 17.15 -32.48
C ALA A 272 18.14 16.32 -33.75
N HIS A 273 18.68 15.11 -33.60
CA HIS A 273 18.92 14.16 -34.68
C HIS A 273 18.20 12.81 -34.47
N GLY A 274 17.95 12.08 -35.56
CA GLY A 274 17.32 10.76 -35.54
C GLY A 274 15.87 10.79 -35.02
N PHE A 275 15.50 9.81 -34.20
CA PHE A 275 14.13 9.67 -33.66
C PHE A 275 13.66 10.87 -32.81
N LYS A 276 14.58 11.71 -32.31
CA LYS A 276 14.27 12.91 -31.52
C LYS A 276 13.87 14.11 -32.39
N GLN A 277 14.21 14.11 -33.67
CA GLN A 277 14.02 15.26 -34.55
C GLN A 277 12.53 15.56 -34.81
N GLY A 278 11.71 14.52 -35.00
CA GLY A 278 10.27 14.66 -35.22
C GLY A 278 9.55 15.28 -34.01
N PRO A 279 9.63 14.67 -32.81
CA PRO A 279 9.05 15.23 -31.59
C PRO A 279 9.54 16.65 -31.28
N ALA A 280 10.84 16.94 -31.44
CA ALA A 280 11.38 18.28 -31.17
C ALA A 280 10.78 19.36 -32.11
N LYS A 281 10.62 19.06 -33.40
CA LYS A 281 9.95 19.96 -34.37
C LYS A 281 8.47 20.15 -34.05
N TYR A 282 7.76 19.09 -33.65
CA TYR A 282 6.36 19.17 -33.25
C TYR A 282 6.16 20.07 -32.02
N ILE A 283 6.97 19.88 -30.98
CA ILE A 283 6.92 20.69 -29.75
C ILE A 283 7.20 22.16 -30.08
N HIS A 284 8.24 22.45 -30.87
CA HIS A 284 8.56 23.80 -31.31
C HIS A 284 7.39 24.45 -32.07
N HIS A 285 6.80 23.72 -33.03
CA HIS A 285 5.68 24.20 -33.83
C HIS A 285 4.44 24.49 -32.96
N ARG A 286 4.06 23.59 -32.04
CA ARG A 286 2.90 23.77 -31.15
C ARG A 286 3.06 24.93 -30.17
N ARG A 287 4.30 25.32 -29.83
CA ARG A 287 4.57 26.51 -28.99
C ARG A 287 4.45 27.80 -29.76
N LYS A 288 5.00 27.83 -30.97
CA LYS A 288 5.00 29.04 -31.80
C LYS A 288 3.65 29.28 -32.46
N PHE A 289 2.89 28.22 -32.73
CA PHE A 289 1.67 28.30 -33.52
C PHE A 289 0.47 27.62 -32.84
N LYS A 290 -0.69 28.24 -32.94
CA LYS A 290 -2.01 27.66 -32.61
C LYS A 290 -2.84 27.57 -33.90
N VAL A 291 -3.69 26.56 -33.99
CA VAL A 291 -4.65 26.45 -35.10
C VAL A 291 -6.00 26.94 -34.59
N LEU A 292 -6.60 27.93 -35.25
CA LEU A 292 -7.95 28.41 -34.99
C LEU A 292 -8.70 28.41 -36.31
N ASN A 293 -9.90 27.80 -36.34
CA ASN A 293 -10.74 27.73 -37.54
C ASN A 293 -10.05 27.17 -38.79
N GLY A 294 -9.07 26.27 -38.63
CA GLY A 294 -8.30 25.69 -39.75
C GLY A 294 -7.11 26.54 -40.22
N GLU A 295 -6.88 27.71 -39.64
CA GLU A 295 -5.75 28.59 -39.97
C GLU A 295 -4.67 28.57 -38.86
N ILE A 296 -3.41 28.71 -39.27
CA ILE A 296 -2.26 28.72 -38.36
C ILE A 296 -1.98 30.17 -37.92
N HIS A 297 -2.06 30.42 -36.62
CA HIS A 297 -1.73 31.71 -36.02
C HIS A 297 -0.51 31.59 -35.11
N VAL A 298 0.34 32.61 -35.09
CA VAL A 298 1.42 32.69 -34.11
C VAL A 298 0.80 32.89 -32.72
N ARG A 299 1.28 32.15 -31.71
CA ARG A 299 0.91 32.39 -30.31
C ARG A 299 1.59 33.67 -29.84
N ASP A 300 0.82 34.65 -29.39
CA ASP A 300 1.37 35.85 -28.75
C ASP A 300 1.96 35.47 -27.39
N ASN A 301 3.25 35.80 -27.17
CA ASN A 301 3.98 35.50 -25.93
C ASN A 301 3.58 36.41 -24.73
N ASN A 302 2.41 37.05 -24.77
CA ASN A 302 2.02 38.12 -23.85
C ASN A 302 0.93 37.75 -22.82
N ASN A 303 0.72 36.47 -22.53
CA ASN A 303 -0.08 36.02 -21.37
C ASN A 303 0.63 34.87 -20.65
#